data_AF-A0A9Y1FNB1-F1
#
_entry.id   AF-A0A9Y1FNB1-F1
#
_cell.length_a   1.000
_cell.length_b   1.000
_cell.length_c   1.000
_cell.angle_alpha   90.00
_cell.angle_beta   90.00
_cell.angle_gamma   90.00
#
_symmetry.space_group_name_H-M   'P 1'
#
loop_
_entity.id
_entity.type
_entity.pdbx_description
1 polymer ?
#
loop_
_entity_poly.entity_id
_entity_poly.type
_entity_poly.pdbx_seq_one_letter_code
_entity_poly.pdbx_strand_id
1 'polypeptide(L)' 'MENSLKYCPICKKEKSGKDTFCEIHEKAKKSLLEGYELWLRAYGILSWEAYLKELSILDESVGKTVKEVIDYERFFKK' A
#
# COMPACT_ATOMS: atom_id res chain seq x y z
N MET A 1 21.63 -1.67 -12.51
CA MET A 1 20.59 -1.62 -11.46
C MET A 1 19.51 -2.63 -11.83
N GLU A 2 19.68 -3.90 -11.48
CA GLU A 2 18.86 -4.99 -12.09
C GLU A 2 18.07 -5.82 -11.05
N ASN A 3 18.30 -5.54 -9.75
CA ASN A 3 17.75 -6.34 -8.65
C ASN A 3 16.44 -5.80 -8.04
N SER A 4 16.00 -4.59 -8.37
CA SER A 4 14.77 -3.99 -7.83
C SER A 4 13.48 -4.57 -8.43
N LEU A 5 13.57 -5.24 -9.58
CA LEU A 5 12.44 -5.89 -10.24
C LEU A 5 12.08 -7.23 -9.61
N LYS A 6 13.05 -7.97 -9.05
CA LYS A 6 12.84 -9.31 -8.52
C LYS A 6 12.39 -9.36 -7.06
N TYR A 7 12.68 -8.33 -6.28
CA TYR A 7 12.43 -8.35 -4.83
C TYR A 7 11.51 -7.23 -4.39
N CYS A 8 10.58 -7.54 -3.48
CA CYS A 8 9.69 -6.59 -2.85
C CYS A 8 10.49 -5.42 -2.27
N PRO A 9 10.18 -4.16 -2.63
CA PRO A 9 10.94 -3.02 -2.15
C PRO A 9 10.85 -2.84 -0.63
N ILE A 10 9.77 -3.31 -0.01
CA ILE A 10 9.50 -3.23 1.44
C ILE A 10 10.29 -4.29 2.23
N CYS A 11 10.07 -5.58 1.94
CA CYS A 11 10.61 -6.68 2.77
C CYS A 11 11.71 -7.50 2.11
N LYS A 12 12.10 -7.16 0.88
CA LYS A 12 13.13 -7.86 0.08
C LYS A 12 12.86 -9.34 -0.23
N LYS A 13 11.67 -9.86 0.09
CA LYS A 13 11.21 -11.17 -0.40
C LYS A 13 11.02 -11.15 -1.91
N GLU A 14 11.22 -12.29 -2.56
CA GLU A 14 11.02 -12.41 -4.01
C GLU A 14 9.56 -12.09 -4.39
N LYS A 15 9.39 -11.42 -5.52
CA LYS A 15 8.09 -11.13 -6.10
C LYS A 15 7.65 -12.30 -6.96
N SER A 16 6.35 -12.56 -7.00
CA SER A 16 5.78 -13.52 -7.93
C SER A 16 5.37 -12.77 -9.19
N GLY A 17 6.10 -12.96 -10.29
CA GLY A 17 5.75 -12.37 -11.58
C GLY A 17 6.14 -10.89 -11.73
N LYS A 18 5.21 -10.07 -12.23
CA LYS A 18 5.47 -8.67 -12.64
C LYS A 18 5.00 -7.63 -11.62
N ASP A 19 4.52 -8.06 -10.46
CA ASP A 19 3.97 -7.18 -9.44
C ASP A 19 5.03 -6.25 -8.83
N THR A 20 4.57 -5.18 -8.18
CA THR A 20 5.48 -4.23 -7.53
C THR A 20 6.00 -4.79 -6.22
N PHE A 21 5.16 -5.53 -5.50
CA PHE A 21 5.47 -6.10 -4.19
C PHE A 21 5.55 -7.63 -4.22
N CYS A 22 5.87 -8.25 -3.08
CA CYS A 22 5.65 -9.69 -2.91
C CYS A 22 4.16 -9.95 -2.67
N GLU A 23 3.73 -11.21 -2.80
CA GLU A 23 2.32 -11.60 -2.72
C GLU A 23 1.57 -11.02 -1.50
N ILE A 24 2.21 -10.99 -0.33
CA ILE A 24 1.61 -10.49 0.92
C ILE A 24 1.37 -8.98 0.87
N HIS A 25 2.38 -8.22 0.42
CA HIS A 25 2.28 -6.76 0.29
C HIS A 25 1.40 -6.36 -0.90
N GLU A 26 1.33 -7.16 -1.95
CA GLU A 26 0.42 -6.95 -3.08
C GLU A 26 -1.05 -7.15 -2.66
N LYS A 27 -1.35 -8.18 -1.87
CA LYS A 27 -2.67 -8.37 -1.25
C LYS A 27 -3.03 -7.18 -0.35
N ALA A 28 -2.09 -6.70 0.45
CA ALA A 28 -2.31 -5.53 1.29
C ALA A 28 -2.57 -4.26 0.45
N LYS A 29 -1.84 -4.06 -0.65
CA LYS A 29 -2.08 -2.96 -1.59
C LYS A 29 -3.47 -3.05 -2.23
N LYS A 30 -3.91 -4.25 -2.61
CA LYS A 30 -5.26 -4.47 -3.15
C LYS A 30 -6.35 -4.12 -2.13
N SER A 31 -6.25 -4.61 -0.90
CA SER A 31 -7.22 -4.26 0.17
C SER A 31 -7.22 -2.75 0.47
N LEU A 32 -6.06 -2.10 0.39
CA LEU A 32 -5.94 -0.65 0.58
C LEU A 32 -6.67 0.13 -0.54
N LEU A 33 -6.57 -0.33 -1.79
CA LEU A 33 -7.32 0.23 -2.93
C LEU A 33 -8.82 0.00 -2.80
N GLU A 34 -9.25 -1.21 -2.42
CA GLU A 34 -10.66 -1.52 -2.20
C GLU A 34 -11.27 -0.63 -1.11
N GLY A 35 -10.56 -0.43 0.02
CA GLY A 35 -10.98 0.50 1.07
C GLY A 35 -11.07 1.96 0.59
N TYR A 36 -10.13 2.39 -0.26
CA TYR A 36 -10.14 3.73 -0.83
C TYR A 36 -11.36 3.96 -1.72
N GLU A 37 -11.72 2.99 -2.56
CA GLU A 37 -12.92 3.09 -3.39
C GLU A 37 -14.19 3.22 -2.54
N LEU A 38 -14.28 2.49 -1.42
CA LEU A 38 -15.41 2.59 -0.51
C LEU A 38 -15.50 3.99 0.13
N TRP A 39 -14.37 4.53 0.58
CA TRP A 39 -14.32 5.88 1.14
C TRP A 39 -14.63 6.93 0.08
N LEU A 40 -14.10 6.80 -1.13
CA LEU A 40 -14.37 7.72 -2.22
C LEU A 40 -15.86 7.75 -2.59
N ARG A 41 -16.53 6.60 -2.61
CA ARG A 41 -17.99 6.52 -2.82
C ARG A 41 -18.78 7.19 -1.70
N ALA A 42 -18.33 7.10 -0.46
CA ALA A 42 -19.01 7.68 0.69
C ALA A 42 -18.81 9.21 0.81
N TYR A 43 -17.58 9.69 0.59
CA TYR A 43 -17.21 11.10 0.76
C TYR A 43 -17.31 11.93 -0.53
N GLY A 44 -17.37 11.29 -1.70
CA GLY A 44 -17.45 11.93 -3.01
C GLY A 44 -16.11 12.46 -3.52
N ILE A 45 -15.43 13.30 -2.73
CA ILE A 45 -14.11 13.86 -3.06
C ILE A 45 -13.11 13.49 -1.96
N LEU A 46 -12.19 12.58 -2.28
CA LEU A 46 -11.12 12.15 -1.39
C LEU A 46 -9.87 11.82 -2.20
N SER A 47 -8.75 12.50 -1.95
CA SER A 47 -7.49 12.14 -2.61
C SER A 47 -6.87 10.88 -2.00
N TRP A 48 -6.07 10.18 -2.80
CA TRP A 48 -5.31 9.02 -2.32
C TRP A 48 -4.40 9.38 -1.13
N GLU A 49 -3.70 10.52 -1.20
CA GLU A 49 -2.82 10.99 -0.12
C GLU A 49 -3.57 11.31 1.17
N ALA A 50 -4.76 11.92 1.08
CA ALA A 50 -5.61 12.20 2.24
C ALA A 50 -6.08 10.89 2.88
N TYR A 51 -6.55 9.93 2.08
CA TYR A 51 -6.95 8.61 2.57
C TYR A 51 -5.79 7.89 3.31
N LEU A 52 -4.60 7.85 2.72
CA LEU A 52 -3.43 7.23 3.35
C LEU A 52 -3.01 7.95 4.64
N LYS A 53 -3.14 9.28 4.69
CA LYS A 53 -2.86 10.06 5.89
C LYS A 53 -3.84 9.71 7.01
N GLU A 54 -5.14 9.64 6.73
CA GLU A 54 -6.14 9.25 7.73
C GLU A 54 -5.89 7.84 8.26
N LEU A 55 -5.64 6.87 7.37
CA LEU A 55 -5.33 5.50 7.79
C LEU A 55 -4.05 5.41 8.63
N SER A 56 -3.04 6.24 8.37
CA SER A 56 -1.81 6.24 9.17
C SER A 56 -2.00 6.70 10.61
N ILE A 57 -3.11 7.39 10.91
CA ILE A 57 -3.46 7.84 12.26
C ILE A 57 -4.28 6.78 13.00
N LEU A 58 -4.99 5.90 12.27
CA LEU A 58 -5.83 4.81 12.82
C LEU A 58 -5.02 3.56 13.18
N ASP A 59 -3.90 3.74 13.87
CA ASP A 59 -2.85 2.71 14.04
C ASP A 59 -3.39 1.36 14.58
N GLU A 60 -4.32 1.38 15.53
CA GLU A 60 -4.86 0.15 16.13
C GLU A 60 -5.77 -0.67 15.19
N SER A 61 -6.34 -0.04 14.16
CA SER A 61 -7.30 -0.68 13.24
C SER A 61 -6.66 -1.15 11.93
N VAL A 62 -5.40 -0.79 11.67
CA VAL A 62 -4.71 -1.09 10.41
C VAL A 62 -3.71 -2.23 10.62
N GLY A 63 -3.84 -3.29 9.84
CA GLY A 63 -2.90 -4.41 9.88
C GLY A 63 -1.48 -3.97 9.54
N LYS A 64 -0.48 -4.56 10.21
CA LYS A 64 0.95 -4.21 10.05
C LYS A 64 1.40 -4.17 8.58
N THR A 65 1.06 -5.18 7.79
CA THR A 65 1.42 -5.25 6.37
C THR A 65 0.84 -4.07 5.58
N VAL A 66 -0.38 -3.64 5.89
CA VAL A 66 -1.04 -2.51 5.23
C VAL A 66 -0.32 -1.20 5.59
N LYS A 67 0.10 -1.02 6.86
CA LYS A 67 0.91 0.14 7.28
C LYS A 67 2.22 0.22 6.50
N GLU A 68 2.91 -0.89 6.34
CA GLU A 68 4.16 -0.94 5.55
C GLU A 68 3.93 -0.51 4.09
N VAL A 69 2.80 -0.88 3.48
CA VAL A 69 2.41 -0.40 2.14
C VAL A 69 2.06 1.09 2.14
N ILE A 70 1.34 1.57 3.16
CA ILE A 70 1.01 3.00 3.33
C ILE A 70 2.29 3.83 3.39
N ASP A 71 3.25 3.43 4.22
CA ASP A 71 4.53 4.12 4.37
C ASP A 71 5.32 4.12 3.05
N TYR A 72 5.35 2.99 2.34
CA TYR A 72 5.96 2.91 1.02
C TYR A 72 5.35 3.91 0.03
N GLU A 73 4.02 3.94 -0.08
CA GLU A 73 3.30 4.84 -0.99
C GLU A 73 3.47 6.31 -0.63
N ARG A 74 3.59 6.65 0.66
CA ARG A 74 3.72 8.04 1.13
C ARG A 74 5.13 8.61 1.03
N PHE A 75 6.16 7.77 1.25
CA PHE A 75 7.52 8.27 1.45
C PHE A 75 8.52 7.81 0.38
N PHE A 76 8.25 6.71 -0.33
CA PHE A 76 9.25 6.06 -1.18
C PHE A 76 8.89 6.03 -2.67
N LYS A 77 7.67 6.43 -3.05
CA LYS A 77 7.19 6.44 -4.44
C LYS A 77 7.42 7.77 -5.18
N LYS A 78 8.41 8.57 -4.77
CA LYS A 78 8.76 9.83 -5.47
C LYS A 78 9.56 9.57 -6.73
#